data_AF-A0A8X6VBI3-F1
#
_entry.id   AF-A0A8X6VBI3-F1
#
_cell.length_a   1.000
_cell.length_b   1.000
_cell.length_c   1.000
_cell.angle_alpha   90.00
_cell.angle_beta   90.00
_cell.angle_gamma   90.00
#
_symmetry.space_group_name_H-M   'P 1'
#
loop_
_entity.id
_entity.type
_entity.pdbx_description
1 polymer ?
#
loop_
_entity_poly.entity_id
_entity_poly.type
_entity_poly.pdbx_seq_one_letter_code
_entity_poly.pdbx_strand_id
1 'polypeptide(L)'
;MGSKKKELSTSERKIIVKMRKDGKSRRDTARSIGRQYSSIQHVIYNFKSTKVYTSKPLLSRPSKLTIREKQSMTSMVKKNPCLSAT
;
A
#
# COMPACT_ATOMS: atom_id res chain seq x y z
N MET A 1 20.15 1.51 7.60
CA MET A 1 19.19 0.44 7.96
C MET A 1 17.79 1.06 8.08
N GLY A 2 17.02 1.10 6.98
CA GLY A 2 15.68 1.66 7.00
C GLY A 2 14.70 0.67 7.60
N SER A 3 14.27 0.88 8.86
CA SER A 3 13.21 0.09 9.47
C SER A 3 11.93 0.23 8.62
N LYS A 4 11.46 -0.84 7.98
CA LYS A 4 10.13 -0.88 7.37
C LYS A 4 9.10 -0.59 8.46
N LYS A 5 8.60 0.65 8.51
CA LYS A 5 7.55 1.03 9.45
C LYS A 5 6.33 0.16 9.14
N LYS A 6 5.88 -0.62 10.13
CA LYS A 6 4.69 -1.46 10.00
C LYS A 6 3.51 -0.57 9.62
N GLU A 7 2.93 -0.82 8.45
CA GLU A 7 1.75 -0.07 8.00
C GLU A 7 0.58 -0.26 8.96
N LEU A 8 -0.24 0.78 9.10
CA LEU A 8 -1.49 0.69 9.85
C LEU A 8 -2.43 -0.29 9.15
N SER A 9 -2.99 -1.21 9.92
CA SER A 9 -4.02 -2.13 9.46
C SER A 9 -5.28 -1.38 9.02
N THR A 10 -6.09 -2.01 8.18
CA THR A 10 -7.35 -1.45 7.70
C THR A 10 -8.34 -1.20 8.84
N SER A 11 -8.34 -2.05 9.88
CA SER A 11 -9.16 -1.89 11.08
C SER A 11 -8.75 -0.66 11.88
N GLU A 12 -7.46 -0.47 12.16
CA GLU A 12 -6.96 0.75 12.83
C GLU A 12 -7.37 2.01 12.07
N ARG A 13 -7.27 2.02 10.74
CA ARG A 13 -7.66 3.18 9.91
C ARG A 13 -9.15 3.47 9.97
N LYS A 14 -10.00 2.45 9.99
CA LYS A 14 -11.45 2.61 10.20
C LYS A 14 -11.74 3.24 11.56
N ILE A 15 -11.05 2.80 12.62
CA ILE A 15 -11.18 3.37 13.97
C ILE A 15 -10.75 4.84 13.98
N ILE A 16 -9.62 5.19 13.34
CA ILE A 16 -9.12 6.57 13.23
C ILE A 16 -10.18 7.48 12.57
N VAL A 17 -10.73 7.04 11.44
CA VAL A 17 -11.74 7.80 10.72
C VAL A 17 -13.03 7.92 11.54
N LYS A 18 -13.46 6.85 12.22
CA LYS A 18 -14.63 6.88 13.11
C LYS A 18 -14.43 7.89 14.24
N MET A 19 -13.32 7.81 14.98
CA MET A 19 -13.00 8.76 16.05
C MET A 19 -12.95 10.21 15.55
N ARG A 20 -12.52 10.43 14.30
CA ARG A 20 -12.52 11.78 13.72
C ARG A 20 -13.92 12.27 13.35
N LYS A 21 -14.81 11.37 12.91
CA LYS A 21 -16.24 11.69 12.70
C LYS A 21 -16.95 12.00 14.03
N ASP A 22 -16.56 11.30 15.09
CA ASP A 22 -17.05 11.52 16.46
C ASP A 22 -16.48 12.81 17.11
N GLY A 23 -15.77 13.65 16.34
CA GLY A 23 -15.27 14.94 16.82
C GLY A 23 -13.97 14.91 17.62
N LYS A 24 -13.37 13.73 17.86
CA LYS A 24 -12.14 13.62 18.67
C LYS A 24 -10.95 14.36 18.04
N SER A 25 -10.09 14.90 18.91
CA SER A 25 -8.82 15.49 18.50
C SER A 25 -7.86 14.43 17.96
N ARG A 26 -7.05 14.79 16.97
CA ARG A 26 -6.01 13.92 16.41
C ARG A 26 -5.01 13.46 17.47
N ARG A 27 -4.71 14.32 18.47
CA ARG A 27 -3.82 13.98 19.59
C ARG A 27 -4.43 12.90 20.49
N ASP A 28 -5.72 12.98 20.78
CA ASP A 28 -6.40 12.00 21.62
C ASP A 28 -6.55 10.66 20.88
N THR A 29 -6.84 10.69 19.58
CA THR A 29 -6.82 9.50 18.72
C THR A 29 -5.44 8.84 18.70
N ALA A 30 -4.37 9.64 18.58
CA ALA A 30 -2.99 9.15 18.59
C ALA A 30 -2.65 8.43 19.90
N ARG A 31 -3.00 9.03 21.05
CA ARG A 31 -2.82 8.41 22.38
C ARG A 31 -3.63 7.13 22.53
N SER A 32 -4.89 7.15 22.11
CA SER A 32 -5.80 6.00 22.24
C SER A 32 -5.35 4.78 21.44
N ILE A 33 -4.75 4.99 20.27
CA ILE A 33 -4.32 3.90 19.36
C ILE A 33 -2.84 3.55 19.56
N GLY A 34 -2.09 4.34 20.34
CA GLY A 34 -0.65 4.16 20.52
C GLY A 34 0.16 4.44 19.24
N ARG A 35 -0.28 5.41 18.43
CA ARG A 35 0.35 5.73 17.14
C ARG A 35 0.79 7.18 17.09
N GLN A 36 1.76 7.46 16.23
CA GLN A 36 2.29 8.82 16.08
C GLN A 36 1.25 9.75 15.45
N TYR A 37 1.24 11.02 15.90
CA TYR A 37 0.36 12.06 15.39
C TYR A 37 0.42 12.20 13.85
N SER A 38 1.63 12.13 13.28
CA SER A 38 1.85 12.20 11.82
C SER A 38 1.16 11.06 11.07
N SER A 39 1.12 9.86 11.63
CA SER A 39 0.41 8.71 11.04
C SER A 39 -1.11 8.95 11.05
N ILE A 40 -1.67 9.46 12.15
CA ILE A 40 -3.09 9.80 12.25
C ILE A 40 -3.45 10.89 11.23
N GLN A 41 -2.62 11.94 11.14
CA GLN A 41 -2.81 13.03 10.17
C GLN A 41 -2.79 12.50 8.73
N HIS A 42 -1.84 11.63 8.40
CA HIS A 42 -1.73 11.05 7.06
C HIS A 42 -2.96 10.20 6.69
N VAL A 43 -3.46 9.37 7.61
CA VAL A 43 -4.68 8.57 7.39
C VAL A 43 -5.89 9.46 7.15
N ILE A 44 -6.08 10.51 7.96
CA ILE A 44 -7.21 11.44 7.80
C ILE A 44 -7.12 12.18 6.46
N TYR A 45 -5.92 12.63 6.09
CA TYR A 45 -5.70 13.33 4.81
C TYR A 45 -6.01 12.41 3.62
N ASN A 46 -5.45 11.20 3.60
CA ASN A 46 -5.70 10.23 2.53
C ASN A 46 -7.17 9.82 2.46
N PHE A 47 -7.85 9.63 3.60
CA PHE A 47 -9.27 9.32 3.61
C PHE A 47 -10.12 10.48 3.07
N LYS A 48 -9.74 11.73 3.35
CA LYS A 48 -10.46 12.89 2.79
C LYS A 48 -10.36 12.95 1.27
N SER A 49 -9.18 12.64 0.69
CA SER A 49 -8.96 12.70 -0.75
C SER A 49 -9.48 11.48 -1.51
N THR A 50 -9.27 10.28 -0.98
CA THR A 50 -9.60 9.02 -1.69
C THR A 50 -10.90 8.38 -1.24
N LYS A 51 -11.41 8.70 -0.04
CA LYS A 51 -12.54 8.01 0.63
C LYS A 51 -12.31 6.51 0.87
N VAL A 52 -11.07 6.04 0.74
CA VAL A 52 -10.70 4.63 0.91
C VAL A 52 -9.92 4.44 2.22
N TYR A 53 -10.14 3.30 2.88
CA TYR A 53 -9.46 2.94 4.13
C TYR A 53 -8.14 2.17 3.91
N THR A 54 -7.94 1.57 2.74
CA THR A 54 -6.75 0.78 2.42
C THR A 54 -5.54 1.65 2.05
N SER A 55 -4.33 1.08 2.14
CA SER A 55 -3.14 1.78 1.62
C SER A 55 -3.22 1.79 0.11
N LYS A 56 -2.60 2.79 -0.49
CA LYS A 56 -2.22 2.65 -1.89
C LYS A 56 -1.24 1.46 -1.97
N PRO A 57 -1.38 0.60 -2.99
CA PRO A 57 -0.38 -0.43 -3.23
C PRO A 57 0.98 0.25 -3.36
N LEU A 58 2.02 -0.36 -2.79
CA LEU A 58 3.38 0.10 -3.02
C LEU A 58 3.65 0.02 -4.52
N LEU A 59 3.97 1.15 -5.12
CA LEU A 59 4.40 1.20 -6.51
C LEU A 59 5.75 0.49 -6.58
N SER A 60 5.72 -0.79 -6.96
CA SER A 60 6.93 -1.47 -7.40
C SER A 60 7.43 -0.85 -8.70
N ARG A 61 8.72 -1.01 -9.00
CA ARG A 61 9.25 -0.58 -10.30
C ARG A 61 8.45 -1.28 -11.40
N PRO A 62 7.89 -0.54 -12.38
CA PRO A 62 7.15 -1.16 -13.47
C PRO A 62 8.03 -2.19 -14.19
N SER A 63 7.42 -3.30 -14.59
CA SER A 63 8.09 -4.35 -15.35
C SER A 63 8.58 -3.79 -16.67
N LYS A 64 9.85 -4.04 -17.02
CA LYS A 64 10.41 -3.67 -18.34
C LYS A 64 9.66 -4.36 -19.48
N LEU A 65 9.19 -5.59 -19.24
CA LEU A 65 8.44 -6.39 -20.19
C LEU A 65 6.93 -6.26 -19.95
N THR A 66 6.19 -6.14 -21.04
CA THR A 66 4.74 -6.25 -21.09
C THR A 66 4.28 -7.68 -20.81
N ILE A 67 2.98 -7.84 -20.53
CA ILE A 67 2.38 -9.16 -20.30
C ILE A 67 2.52 -10.05 -21.54
N ARG A 68 2.35 -9.47 -22.75
CA ARG A 68 2.45 -10.20 -24.02
C ARG A 68 3.87 -10.71 -24.28
N GLU A 69 4.89 -9.87 -24.04
CA GLU A 69 6.28 -10.29 -24.20
C GLU A 69 6.65 -11.43 -23.25
N LYS A 70 6.20 -11.36 -21.98
CA LYS A 70 6.40 -12.45 -21.02
C LYS A 70 5.74 -13.74 -21.48
N GLN A 71 4.51 -13.68 -21.96
CA GLN A 71 3.78 -14.85 -22.48
C GLN A 71 4.47 -15.42 -23.73
N SER A 72 4.93 -14.55 -24.64
CA SER A 72 5.66 -14.95 -25.84
C SER A 72 6.97 -15.66 -25.46
N MET A 73 7.78 -15.07 -24.58
CA MET A 73 8.99 -15.69 -24.03
C MET A 73 8.69 -17.05 -23.40
N THR A 74 7.64 -17.15 -22.58
CA THR A 74 7.25 -18.41 -21.93
C THR A 74 6.83 -19.46 -22.96
N SER A 75 6.12 -19.06 -24.02
CA SER A 75 5.74 -19.92 -25.14
C SER A 75 6.94 -20.41 -25.93
N MET A 76 7.92 -19.54 -26.22
CA MET A 76 9.15 -19.91 -26.91
C MET A 76 9.97 -20.92 -26.11
N VAL A 77 10.15 -20.70 -24.80
CA VAL A 77 10.85 -21.66 -23.92
C VAL A 77 10.10 -22.98 -23.80
N LYS A 78 8.75 -22.96 -23.75
CA LYS A 78 7.95 -24.20 -23.74
C LYS A 78 8.10 -25.00 -25.02
N LYS A 79 8.17 -24.34 -26.18
CA LYS A 79 8.35 -25.00 -27.49
C LYS A 79 9.76 -25.50 -27.70
N ASN A 80 10.76 -24.73 -27.26
CA ASN A 80 12.17 -25.10 -27.32
C ASN A 80 12.81 -24.82 -25.95
N PRO A 81 12.96 -25.83 -25.10
CA PRO A 81 13.56 -25.68 -23.77
C PRO A 81 15.03 -25.24 -23.80
N CYS A 82 15.73 -25.50 -24.91
CA CYS A 82 17.13 -25.13 -25.09
C CYS A 82 17.31 -23.70 -25.62
N LEU A 83 16.24 -22.91 -25.69
CA LEU A 83 16.29 -21.53 -26.16
C LEU A 83 17.03 -20.64 -25.16
N SER A 84 18.18 -20.10 -25.57
CA SER A 84 19.00 -19.18 -24.77
C SER A 84 18.73 -17.73 -25.16
N ALA A 85 18.92 -16.81 -24.21
CA ALA A 85 18.98 -15.38 -24.53
C ALA A 85 20.26 -15.12 -25.35
N THR A 86 20.11 -14.53 -26.52
CA THR A 86 21.20 -14.05 -27.38
C THR A 86 21.63 -12.64 -26.99
#